data_AF-A0A4V6NQ96-F1
#
_entry.id   AF-A0A4V6NQ96-F1
#
_cell.length_a   1.000
_cell.length_b   1.000
_cell.length_c   1.000
_cell.angle_alpha   90.00
_cell.angle_beta   90.00
_cell.angle_gamma   90.00
#
_symmetry.space_group_name_H-M   'P 1'
#
loop_
_entity.id
_entity.type
_entity.pdbx_description
1 polymer ?
#
loop_
_entity_poly.entity_id
_entity_poly.type
_entity_poly.pdbx_seq_one_letter_code
_entity_poly.pdbx_strand_id
1 'polypeptide(L)'
;MKKYFALILSVICLYFISKLSLQGSGFFDEPSIITIIAFSIIIIALNASKKLFYFILLPIILIHALYTPIGLSFSSPTYSYIASVFATTFSESKEFLQQIPISRYLTAIVQILLLFVFRYITQQFHIYLHKNKTLVAFGLLTLALSVSPLKLISEGYTETMKVKKELERLNNFQIPSQWGQSTLENTKYDDYVLIIGESARRDYLNAYGYPVNDTPFMNSVNGTVVNGLTSGGTNTIASLRLMLTQPNTQTWEPHYELTLIDLIKSAGIKTYWLSMQGQLGEFDTPISSIASKSDMTYFFKKGSSFDENISDFKLIPKFDEVLQTPTETKRFIVLHLYGSHPLACDRVEDYPLIYEQEKLDKKYRYINCYISSIKKTDELLKQVYETLQKNAEKNHRTFSMIYFSDHGVAHSDTNGEMFLGNNYASKFHHNIPLLKISSDDTEHKTLTSFKSGLNFTNAIANWIGIRNPKVDNSFDLFNGIDDPSDYGLKEKIQKYKHPTDPAIDISKP
;
A
#
# COMPACT_ATOMS: atom_id res chain seq x y z
N MET A 1 -18.89 -44.98 27.37
CA MET A 1 -19.53 -43.84 26.67
C MET A 1 -18.78 -42.51 26.84
N LYS A 2 -18.54 -42.01 28.07
CA LYS A 2 -17.87 -40.70 28.30
C LYS A 2 -16.50 -40.52 27.61
N LYS A 3 -15.62 -41.54 27.63
CA LYS A 3 -14.30 -41.49 26.97
C LYS A 3 -14.37 -41.45 25.44
N TYR A 4 -15.33 -42.15 24.84
CA TYR A 4 -15.56 -42.13 23.39
C TYR A 4 -16.07 -40.77 22.92
N PHE A 5 -17.00 -40.18 23.68
CA PHE A 5 -17.47 -38.82 23.41
C PHE A 5 -16.33 -37.79 23.53
N ALA A 6 -15.50 -37.89 24.58
CA ALA A 6 -14.31 -37.05 24.75
C ALA A 6 -13.30 -37.21 23.60
N LEU A 7 -13.11 -38.42 23.08
CA LEU A 7 -12.27 -38.67 21.92
C LEU A 7 -12.82 -37.96 20.67
N ILE A 8 -14.12 -38.11 20.37
CA ILE A 8 -14.76 -37.43 19.24
C ILE A 8 -14.61 -35.91 19.37
N LEU A 9 -14.90 -35.35 20.54
CA LEU A 9 -14.75 -33.91 20.79
C LEU A 9 -13.30 -33.45 20.62
N SER A 10 -12.32 -34.22 21.08
CA SER A 10 -10.91 -33.89 20.90
C SER A 10 -10.48 -33.86 19.42
N VAL A 11 -11.02 -34.77 18.59
CA VAL A 11 -10.76 -34.80 17.15
C VAL A 11 -11.43 -33.60 16.46
N ILE A 12 -12.65 -33.24 16.87
CA ILE A 12 -13.34 -32.05 16.37
C ILE A 12 -12.55 -30.78 16.71
N CYS A 13 -12.11 -30.60 17.96
CA CYS A 13 -11.26 -29.47 18.33
C CYS A 13 -9.98 -29.43 17.48
N LEU A 14 -9.31 -30.57 17.32
CA LEU A 14 -8.08 -30.68 16.54
C LEU A 14 -8.29 -30.28 15.08
N TYR A 15 -9.37 -30.75 14.44
CA TYR A 15 -9.73 -30.37 13.09
C TYR A 15 -9.92 -28.85 12.96
N PHE A 16 -10.69 -28.23 13.86
CA PHE A 16 -10.96 -26.79 13.79
C PHE A 16 -9.73 -25.94 14.12
N ILE A 17 -8.90 -26.32 15.10
CA ILE A 17 -7.62 -25.64 15.36
C ILE A 17 -6.77 -25.68 14.09
N SER A 18 -6.61 -26.88 13.50
CA SER A 18 -5.75 -27.03 12.33
C SER A 18 -6.28 -26.26 11.12
N LYS A 19 -7.57 -26.38 10.83
CA LYS A 19 -8.21 -25.69 9.70
C LYS A 19 -8.11 -24.17 9.87
N LEU A 20 -8.50 -23.64 11.03
CA LEU A 20 -8.52 -22.20 11.25
C LEU A 20 -7.11 -21.60 11.23
N SER A 21 -6.11 -22.27 11.79
CA SER A 21 -4.72 -21.79 11.73
C SER A 21 -4.15 -21.83 10.31
N LEU A 22 -4.46 -22.87 9.52
CA LEU A 22 -4.03 -22.93 8.12
C LEU A 22 -4.70 -21.84 7.27
N GLN A 23 -6.01 -21.63 7.45
CA GLN A 23 -6.72 -20.53 6.78
C GLN A 23 -6.19 -19.16 7.23
N GLY A 24 -6.00 -18.98 8.54
CA GLY A 24 -5.45 -17.77 9.14
C GLY A 24 -4.01 -17.46 8.74
N SER A 25 -3.27 -18.44 8.19
CA SER A 25 -1.94 -18.19 7.63
C SER A 25 -1.96 -17.41 6.31
N GLY A 26 -3.11 -17.34 5.63
CA GLY A 26 -3.26 -16.71 4.31
C GLY A 26 -2.65 -17.50 3.14
N PHE A 27 -2.03 -18.66 3.39
CA PHE A 27 -1.50 -19.55 2.35
C PHE A 27 -2.53 -20.55 1.81
N PHE A 28 -3.59 -20.82 2.58
CA PHE A 28 -4.53 -21.90 2.32
C PHE A 28 -5.97 -21.41 2.53
N ASP A 29 -6.58 -20.78 1.52
CA ASP A 29 -7.99 -20.35 1.62
C ASP A 29 -8.91 -21.56 1.93
N GLU A 30 -8.67 -22.65 1.20
CA GLU A 30 -9.31 -23.95 1.40
C GLU A 30 -8.23 -25.01 1.64
N PRO A 31 -7.80 -25.22 2.90
CA PRO A 31 -6.75 -26.18 3.20
C PRO A 31 -7.23 -27.60 2.88
N SER A 32 -6.42 -28.34 2.12
CA SER A 32 -6.70 -29.74 1.81
C SER A 32 -6.78 -30.59 3.08
N ILE A 33 -7.54 -31.68 3.04
CA ILE A 33 -7.64 -32.62 4.17
C ILE A 33 -6.25 -33.14 4.57
N ILE A 34 -5.36 -33.37 3.60
CA ILE A 34 -3.99 -33.83 3.84
C ILE A 34 -3.20 -32.79 4.65
N THR A 35 -3.29 -31.51 4.29
CA THR A 35 -2.62 -30.42 5.01
C THR A 35 -3.19 -30.24 6.43
N ILE A 36 -4.51 -30.36 6.59
CA ILE A 36 -5.17 -30.33 7.91
C ILE A 36 -4.64 -31.47 8.79
N ILE A 37 -4.61 -32.70 8.27
CA ILE A 37 -4.09 -33.86 8.99
C ILE A 37 -2.62 -33.64 9.36
N ALA A 38 -1.78 -33.18 8.43
CA ALA A 38 -0.37 -32.93 8.69
C ALA A 38 -0.17 -31.94 9.86
N PHE A 39 -0.94 -30.85 9.88
CA PHE A 39 -0.87 -29.89 10.99
C PHE A 39 -1.43 -30.46 12.30
N SER A 40 -2.53 -31.23 12.22
CA SER A 40 -3.10 -31.95 13.37
C SER A 40 -2.09 -32.91 14.02
N ILE A 41 -1.25 -33.57 13.23
CA ILE A 41 -0.20 -34.46 13.73
C ILE A 41 0.88 -33.70 14.49
N ILE A 42 1.28 -32.51 14.01
CA ILE A 42 2.19 -31.62 14.74
C ILE A 42 1.59 -31.25 16.11
N ILE A 43 0.32 -30.84 16.14
CA ILE A 43 -0.39 -30.50 17.38
C ILE A 43 -0.44 -31.70 18.34
N ILE A 44 -0.76 -32.90 17.84
CA ILE A 44 -0.77 -34.13 18.65
C ILE A 44 0.60 -34.41 19.26
N ALA A 45 1.66 -34.31 18.46
CA ALA A 45 3.03 -34.58 18.90
C ALA A 45 3.48 -33.58 19.98
N LEU A 46 3.21 -32.28 19.77
CA LEU A 46 3.61 -31.24 20.72
C LEU A 46 2.71 -31.17 21.96
N ASN A 47 1.49 -31.74 21.91
CA ASN A 47 0.65 -31.91 23.08
C ASN A 47 1.08 -33.10 23.98
N ALA A 48 2.10 -33.87 23.59
CA ALA A 48 2.49 -35.09 24.32
C ALA A 48 2.98 -34.84 25.76
N SER A 49 3.58 -33.68 26.04
CA SER A 49 4.05 -33.32 27.38
C SER A 49 3.69 -31.89 27.76
N LYS A 50 3.67 -31.60 29.07
CA LYS A 50 3.44 -30.25 29.58
C LYS A 50 4.48 -29.25 29.02
N LYS A 51 5.75 -29.66 28.95
CA LYS A 51 6.83 -28.79 28.44
C LYS A 51 6.64 -28.47 26.96
N LEU A 52 6.41 -29.48 26.12
CA LEU A 52 6.20 -29.29 24.68
C LEU A 52 4.96 -28.42 24.40
N PHE A 53 3.89 -28.62 25.19
CA PHE A 53 2.68 -27.82 25.06
C PHE A 53 2.94 -26.33 25.31
N TYR A 54 3.51 -25.98 26.46
CA TYR A 54 3.67 -24.56 26.85
C TYR A 54 4.83 -23.86 26.13
N PHE A 55 5.93 -24.56 25.84
CA PHE A 55 7.14 -23.93 25.27
C PHE A 55 7.25 -24.03 23.75
N ILE A 56 6.45 -24.86 23.08
CA ILE A 56 6.52 -25.02 21.62
C ILE A 56 5.14 -24.86 20.97
N LEU A 57 4.16 -25.70 21.34
CA LEU A 57 2.85 -25.68 20.69
C LEU A 57 2.10 -24.36 20.91
N LEU A 58 2.05 -23.88 22.15
CA LEU A 58 1.36 -22.64 22.48
C LEU A 58 1.98 -21.44 21.73
N PRO A 59 3.30 -21.21 21.73
CA PRO A 59 3.91 -20.18 20.88
C PRO A 59 3.57 -20.30 19.40
N ILE A 60 3.61 -21.50 18.81
CA ILE A 60 3.26 -21.70 17.40
C ILE A 60 1.81 -21.28 17.12
N ILE A 61 0.88 -21.68 17.99
CA ILE A 61 -0.54 -21.33 17.83
C ILE A 61 -0.78 -19.85 18.11
N LEU A 62 -0.05 -19.24 19.04
CA LEU A 62 -0.11 -17.79 19.27
C LEU A 62 0.37 -17.00 18.05
N ILE A 63 1.45 -17.42 17.38
CA ILE A 63 1.91 -16.79 16.12
C ILE A 63 0.81 -16.88 15.05
N HIS A 64 0.19 -18.05 14.88
CA HIS A 64 -0.92 -18.22 13.94
C HIS A 64 -2.12 -17.36 14.32
N ALA A 65 -2.50 -17.33 15.60
CA ALA A 65 -3.62 -16.55 16.09
C ALA A 65 -3.39 -15.05 15.91
N LEU A 66 -2.19 -14.55 16.25
CA LEU A 66 -1.83 -13.14 16.05
C LEU A 66 -1.88 -12.73 14.57
N TYR A 67 -1.46 -13.62 13.66
CA TYR A 67 -1.50 -13.34 12.23
C TYR A 67 -2.86 -13.58 11.57
N THR A 68 -3.73 -14.41 12.16
CA THR A 68 -5.03 -14.81 11.58
C THR A 68 -5.89 -13.64 11.10
N PRO A 69 -6.02 -12.51 11.84
CA PRO A 69 -6.80 -11.36 11.37
C PRO A 69 -6.28 -10.78 10.05
N ILE A 70 -4.95 -10.73 9.92
CA ILE A 70 -4.27 -10.25 8.71
C ILE A 70 -4.40 -11.29 7.60
N GLY A 71 -4.06 -12.56 7.86
CA GLY A 71 -4.07 -13.61 6.85
C GLY A 71 -5.45 -13.90 6.25
N LEU A 72 -6.52 -13.77 7.03
CA LEU A 72 -7.90 -13.92 6.53
C LEU A 72 -8.44 -12.69 5.80
N SER A 73 -7.86 -11.51 6.05
CA SER A 73 -8.29 -10.28 5.41
C SER A 73 -7.51 -10.06 4.12
N PHE A 74 -6.18 -10.14 4.18
CA PHE A 74 -5.27 -9.78 3.12
C PHE A 74 -4.74 -10.98 2.33
N SER A 75 -3.79 -11.73 2.89
CA SER A 75 -3.26 -13.02 2.40
C SER A 75 -2.03 -13.42 3.22
N SER A 76 -1.20 -14.33 2.71
CA SER A 76 0.09 -14.71 3.29
C SER A 76 1.02 -13.52 3.56
N PRO A 77 1.99 -13.65 4.48
CA PRO A 77 2.94 -12.58 4.75
C PRO A 77 3.69 -12.16 3.48
N THR A 78 3.68 -10.86 3.21
CA THR A 78 4.48 -10.24 2.16
C THR A 78 5.32 -9.13 2.80
N TYR A 79 6.40 -8.74 2.13
CA TYR A 79 7.15 -7.53 2.47
C TYR A 79 6.22 -6.37 2.80
N SER A 80 5.21 -6.10 1.98
CA SER A 80 4.36 -4.93 2.11
C SER A 80 3.47 -4.96 3.36
N TYR A 81 2.85 -6.10 3.67
CA TYR A 81 2.01 -6.21 4.88
C TYR A 81 2.83 -6.19 6.15
N ILE A 82 4.01 -6.82 6.14
CA ILE A 82 4.95 -6.77 7.25
C ILE A 82 5.45 -5.32 7.41
N ALA A 83 5.87 -4.68 6.33
CA ALA A 83 6.31 -3.28 6.35
C ALA A 83 5.21 -2.33 6.80
N SER A 84 3.92 -2.61 6.55
CA SER A 84 2.79 -1.82 7.09
C SER A 84 2.55 -2.03 8.58
N VAL A 85 2.78 -3.24 9.12
CA VAL A 85 2.69 -3.51 10.57
C VAL A 85 3.91 -2.96 11.33
N PHE A 86 5.07 -3.00 10.68
CA PHE A 86 6.30 -2.39 11.18
C PHE A 86 6.44 -0.93 10.73
N ALA A 87 5.49 -0.40 9.95
CA ALA A 87 5.47 1.00 9.56
C ALA A 87 5.38 1.78 10.85
N THR A 88 6.34 2.65 11.03
CA THR A 88 6.81 3.08 12.34
C THR A 88 5.74 3.83 13.12
N THR A 89 4.72 4.42 12.49
CA THR A 89 3.68 5.18 13.20
C THR A 89 2.63 4.28 13.83
N PHE A 90 2.38 4.52 15.13
CA PHE A 90 1.29 3.88 15.86
C PHE A 90 -0.06 4.14 15.17
N SER A 91 -0.23 5.33 14.57
CA SER A 91 -1.44 5.70 13.84
C SER A 91 -1.66 4.87 12.58
N GLU A 92 -0.69 4.76 11.66
CA GLU A 92 -0.86 3.94 10.44
C GLU A 92 -1.05 2.45 10.77
N SER A 93 -0.29 1.93 11.74
CA SER A 93 -0.48 0.56 12.24
C SER A 93 -1.89 0.38 12.82
N LYS A 94 -2.40 1.36 13.57
CA LYS A 94 -3.76 1.34 14.13
C LYS A 94 -4.82 1.42 13.04
N GLU A 95 -4.70 2.34 12.07
CA GLU A 95 -5.61 2.47 10.94
C GLU A 95 -5.61 1.19 10.08
N PHE A 96 -4.45 0.57 9.86
CA PHE A 96 -4.33 -0.73 9.19
C PHE A 96 -5.08 -1.83 9.95
N LEU A 97 -4.93 -1.90 11.28
CA LEU A 97 -5.64 -2.88 12.10
C LEU A 97 -7.15 -2.60 12.18
N GLN A 98 -7.57 -1.34 12.17
CA GLN A 98 -8.99 -0.94 12.18
C GLN A 98 -9.74 -1.32 10.90
N GLN A 99 -9.04 -1.51 9.78
CA GLN A 99 -9.63 -1.99 8.54
C GLN A 99 -10.04 -3.48 8.61
N ILE A 100 -9.52 -4.25 9.57
CA ILE A 100 -9.81 -5.67 9.70
C ILE A 100 -11.15 -5.90 10.45
N PRO A 101 -12.08 -6.69 9.89
CA PRO A 101 -13.34 -6.98 10.57
C PRO A 101 -13.14 -7.69 11.92
N ILE A 102 -13.95 -7.30 12.93
CA ILE A 102 -13.92 -7.85 14.29
C ILE A 102 -14.06 -9.39 14.30
N SER A 103 -14.82 -9.95 13.36
CA SER A 103 -15.00 -11.41 13.21
C SER A 103 -13.69 -12.17 12.98
N ARG A 104 -12.69 -11.53 12.36
CA ARG A 104 -11.37 -12.12 12.12
C ARG A 104 -10.55 -12.20 13.40
N TYR A 105 -10.64 -11.17 14.25
CA TYR A 105 -10.07 -11.19 15.61
C TYR A 105 -10.74 -12.25 16.49
N LEU A 106 -12.07 -12.42 16.40
CA LEU A 106 -12.77 -13.49 17.12
C LEU A 106 -12.26 -14.87 16.69
N THR A 107 -11.95 -15.07 15.40
CA THR A 107 -11.38 -16.33 14.90
C THR A 107 -10.05 -16.66 15.57
N ALA A 108 -9.17 -15.67 15.76
CA ALA A 108 -7.90 -15.83 16.49
C ALA A 108 -8.12 -16.28 17.95
N ILE A 109 -9.09 -15.67 18.64
CA ILE A 109 -9.44 -16.03 20.02
C ILE A 109 -9.97 -17.47 20.09
N VAL A 110 -10.85 -17.86 19.16
CA VAL A 110 -11.39 -19.23 19.08
C VAL A 110 -10.28 -20.26 18.90
N GLN A 111 -9.25 -20.01 18.10
CA GLN A 111 -8.11 -20.93 17.94
C GLN A 111 -7.41 -21.22 19.28
N ILE A 112 -7.14 -20.18 20.06
CA ILE A 112 -6.49 -20.29 21.37
C ILE A 112 -7.38 -21.05 22.35
N LEU A 113 -8.67 -20.71 22.41
CA LEU A 113 -9.64 -21.39 23.27
C LEU A 113 -9.76 -22.88 22.93
N LEU A 114 -9.87 -23.22 21.65
CA LEU A 114 -9.94 -24.61 21.19
C LEU A 114 -8.68 -25.39 21.56
N LEU A 115 -7.49 -24.78 21.50
CA LEU A 115 -6.24 -25.42 21.93
C LEU A 115 -6.27 -25.80 23.42
N PHE A 116 -6.71 -24.89 24.28
CA PHE A 116 -6.84 -25.17 25.72
C PHE A 116 -7.93 -26.20 26.01
N VAL A 117 -9.06 -26.16 25.32
CA VAL A 117 -10.12 -27.17 25.42
C VAL A 117 -9.59 -28.55 24.99
N PHE A 118 -8.87 -28.62 23.86
CA PHE A 118 -8.23 -29.85 23.40
C PHE A 118 -7.24 -30.41 24.44
N ARG A 119 -6.39 -29.55 25.01
CA ARG A 119 -5.46 -29.93 26.09
C ARG A 119 -6.22 -30.46 27.29
N TYR A 120 -7.23 -29.73 27.77
CA TYR A 120 -8.04 -30.12 28.93
C TYR A 120 -8.70 -31.48 28.73
N ILE A 121 -9.40 -31.69 27.62
CA ILE A 121 -10.09 -32.95 27.31
C ILE A 121 -9.09 -34.10 27.25
N THR A 122 -7.97 -33.93 26.53
CA THR A 122 -6.97 -35.00 26.37
C THR A 122 -6.31 -35.40 27.68
N GLN A 123 -6.07 -34.45 28.60
CA GLN A 123 -5.52 -34.75 29.92
C GLN A 123 -6.56 -35.36 30.86
N GLN A 124 -7.76 -34.77 30.95
CA GLN A 124 -8.80 -35.21 31.88
C GLN A 124 -9.30 -36.62 31.59
N PHE A 125 -9.36 -37.01 30.31
CA PHE A 125 -9.85 -38.33 29.88
C PHE A 125 -8.74 -39.32 29.51
N HIS A 126 -7.47 -38.97 29.75
CA HIS A 126 -6.30 -39.80 29.43
C HIS A 126 -6.28 -40.28 27.97
N ILE A 127 -6.47 -39.34 27.04
CA ILE A 127 -6.47 -39.58 25.59
C ILE A 127 -5.09 -39.20 25.04
N TYR A 128 -4.24 -40.21 24.84
CA TYR A 128 -2.85 -40.04 24.40
C TYR A 128 -2.68 -40.47 22.94
N LEU A 129 -3.19 -39.65 22.01
CA LEU A 129 -3.14 -39.94 20.56
C LEU A 129 -1.72 -40.21 20.05
N HIS A 130 -0.71 -39.51 20.60
CA HIS A 130 0.70 -39.68 20.26
C HIS A 130 1.26 -41.08 20.59
N LYS A 131 0.59 -41.89 21.43
CA LYS A 131 1.03 -43.26 21.75
C LYS A 131 0.59 -44.28 20.69
N ASN A 132 -0.33 -43.92 19.79
CA ASN A 132 -0.77 -44.80 18.72
C ASN A 132 0.25 -44.79 17.57
N LYS A 133 1.06 -45.84 17.46
CA LYS A 133 2.15 -45.96 16.48
C LYS A 133 1.65 -45.89 15.03
N THR A 134 0.47 -46.44 14.73
CA THR A 134 -0.13 -46.38 13.39
C THR A 134 -0.51 -44.96 13.02
N LEU A 135 -1.13 -44.24 13.96
CA LEU A 135 -1.48 -42.83 13.76
C LEU A 135 -0.22 -41.96 13.55
N VAL A 136 0.82 -42.20 14.34
CA VAL A 136 2.09 -41.48 14.20
C VAL A 136 2.78 -41.80 12.87
N ALA A 137 2.85 -43.07 12.48
CA ALA A 137 3.49 -43.47 11.21
C ALA A 137 2.76 -42.90 9.99
N PHE A 138 1.42 -43.01 9.96
CA PHE A 138 0.62 -42.40 8.91
C PHE A 138 0.74 -40.87 8.93
N GLY A 139 0.78 -40.28 10.13
CA GLY A 139 0.96 -38.85 10.32
C GLY A 139 2.30 -38.33 9.78
N LEU A 140 3.40 -39.04 10.04
CA LEU A 140 4.72 -38.70 9.50
C LEU A 140 4.75 -38.80 7.97
N LEU A 141 4.10 -39.82 7.40
CA LEU A 141 3.96 -39.94 5.95
C LEU A 141 3.15 -38.76 5.37
N THR A 142 2.04 -38.38 5.99
CA THR A 142 1.26 -37.22 5.54
C THR A 142 2.06 -35.92 5.65
N LEU A 143 2.88 -35.76 6.69
CA LEU A 143 3.73 -34.58 6.85
C LEU A 143 4.78 -34.50 5.73
N ALA A 144 5.39 -35.63 5.36
CA ALA A 144 6.38 -35.72 4.29
C ALA A 144 5.78 -35.43 2.90
N LEU A 145 4.49 -35.74 2.70
CA LEU A 145 3.79 -35.52 1.42
C LEU A 145 3.05 -34.17 1.36
N SER A 146 2.88 -33.50 2.50
CA SER A 146 2.16 -32.22 2.57
C SER A 146 3.06 -31.02 2.29
N VAL A 147 2.47 -29.96 1.73
CA VAL A 147 3.07 -28.62 1.83
C VAL A 147 3.22 -28.27 3.32
N SER A 148 4.40 -27.78 3.71
CA SER A 148 4.73 -27.51 5.12
C SER A 148 3.62 -26.70 5.82
N PRO A 149 2.96 -27.25 6.84
CA PRO A 149 1.99 -26.52 7.63
C PRO A 149 2.58 -25.34 8.43
N LEU A 150 3.91 -25.29 8.55
CA LEU A 150 4.65 -24.24 9.26
C LEU A 150 5.15 -23.13 8.33
N LYS A 151 4.64 -23.07 7.10
CA LYS A 151 5.01 -22.07 6.09
C LYS A 151 4.90 -20.63 6.60
N LEU A 152 3.88 -20.33 7.41
CA LEU A 152 3.72 -19.04 8.08
C LEU A 152 4.97 -18.62 8.87
N ILE A 153 5.59 -19.56 9.59
CA ILE A 153 6.75 -19.26 10.43
C ILE A 153 7.98 -19.02 9.54
N SER A 154 8.24 -19.91 8.59
CA SER A 154 9.44 -19.81 7.75
C SER A 154 9.38 -18.60 6.81
N GLU A 155 8.28 -18.41 6.08
CA GLU A 155 8.14 -17.29 5.16
C GLU A 155 7.90 -15.98 5.90
N GLY A 156 7.13 -15.98 6.98
CA GLY A 156 6.99 -14.81 7.85
C GLY A 156 8.35 -14.34 8.40
N TYR A 157 9.22 -15.27 8.80
CA TYR A 157 10.59 -14.94 9.22
C TYR A 157 11.41 -14.35 8.07
N THR A 158 11.38 -14.98 6.89
CA THR A 158 12.10 -14.48 5.70
C THR A 158 11.67 -13.07 5.32
N GLU A 159 10.37 -12.82 5.20
CA GLU A 159 9.84 -11.51 4.83
C GLU A 159 10.09 -10.45 5.92
N THR A 160 10.00 -10.82 7.21
CA THR A 160 10.39 -9.93 8.33
C THR A 160 11.87 -9.57 8.27
N MET A 161 12.74 -10.54 8.00
CA MET A 161 14.18 -10.28 7.87
C MET A 161 14.50 -9.44 6.64
N LYS A 162 13.74 -9.55 5.54
CA LYS A 162 13.85 -8.64 4.39
C LYS A 162 13.55 -7.20 4.80
N VAL A 163 12.39 -6.95 5.42
CA VAL A 163 11.99 -5.63 5.92
C VAL A 163 13.04 -5.07 6.88
N LYS A 164 13.46 -5.86 7.88
CA LYS A 164 14.48 -5.45 8.85
C LYS A 164 15.79 -5.07 8.18
N LYS A 165 16.32 -5.93 7.29
CA LYS A 165 17.59 -5.69 6.58
C LYS A 165 17.51 -4.45 5.69
N GLU A 166 16.37 -4.21 5.06
CA GLU A 166 16.15 -3.03 4.23
C GLU A 166 16.08 -1.75 5.07
N LEU A 167 15.31 -1.74 6.16
CA LEU A 167 15.26 -0.60 7.08
C LEU A 167 16.62 -0.34 7.74
N GLU A 168 17.38 -1.37 8.09
CA GLU A 168 18.76 -1.23 8.58
C GLU A 168 19.68 -0.62 7.51
N ARG A 169 19.54 -1.03 6.24
CA ARG A 169 20.30 -0.46 5.12
C ARG A 169 19.98 1.02 4.91
N LEU A 170 18.71 1.40 5.00
CA LEU A 170 18.25 2.77 4.84
C LEU A 170 18.64 3.67 6.03
N ASN A 171 18.66 3.13 7.25
CA ASN A 171 18.97 3.89 8.46
C ASN A 171 20.46 4.04 8.75
N ASN A 172 21.26 3.00 8.51
CA ASN A 172 22.66 2.97 8.96
C ASN A 172 23.66 3.41 7.89
N PHE A 173 23.23 3.54 6.64
CA PHE A 173 24.10 3.93 5.53
C PHE A 173 23.52 5.14 4.81
N GLN A 174 24.30 6.23 4.72
CA GLN A 174 24.07 7.23 3.68
C GLN A 174 24.34 6.54 2.34
N ILE A 175 23.29 6.01 1.71
CA ILE A 175 23.41 5.29 0.43
C ILE A 175 23.86 6.32 -0.62
N PRO A 176 25.10 6.22 -1.13
CA PRO A 176 25.62 7.21 -2.08
C PRO A 176 24.91 7.04 -3.42
N SER A 177 24.66 8.18 -4.07
CA SER A 177 24.10 8.19 -5.42
C SER A 177 25.05 7.50 -6.40
N GLN A 178 24.48 6.66 -7.28
CA GLN A 178 25.19 6.06 -8.40
C GLN A 178 24.78 6.67 -9.75
N TRP A 179 24.02 7.76 -9.78
CA TRP A 179 23.69 8.44 -11.04
C TRP A 179 24.92 9.05 -11.71
N GLY A 180 25.95 9.42 -10.95
CA GLY A 180 27.08 10.16 -11.48
C GLY A 180 26.68 11.59 -11.84
N GLN A 181 27.21 12.13 -12.94
CA GLN A 181 26.87 13.47 -13.42
C GLN A 181 25.74 13.41 -14.44
N SER A 182 24.76 14.28 -14.28
CA SER A 182 23.67 14.46 -15.26
C SER A 182 23.71 15.86 -15.86
N THR A 183 23.12 16.01 -17.03
CA THR A 183 22.98 17.30 -17.72
C THR A 183 21.51 17.61 -17.97
N LEU A 184 21.22 18.88 -18.23
CA LEU A 184 19.90 19.33 -18.66
C LEU A 184 19.92 19.64 -20.15
N GLU A 185 18.97 19.08 -20.88
CA GLU A 185 18.75 19.32 -22.30
C GLU A 185 17.27 19.60 -22.54
N ASN A 186 16.96 20.63 -23.34
CA ASN A 186 15.58 21.00 -23.69
C ASN A 186 14.67 21.22 -22.47
N THR A 187 15.24 21.62 -21.33
CA THR A 187 14.48 21.91 -20.11
C THR A 187 13.71 23.21 -20.29
N LYS A 188 12.38 23.13 -20.17
CA LYS A 188 11.48 24.24 -20.54
C LYS A 188 11.03 25.08 -19.36
N TYR A 189 10.85 24.46 -18.20
CA TYR A 189 10.23 25.08 -17.03
C TYR A 189 11.24 25.35 -15.91
N ASP A 190 10.93 26.30 -15.04
CA ASP A 190 11.78 26.66 -13.90
C ASP A 190 11.37 25.94 -12.62
N ASP A 191 10.07 25.73 -12.44
CA ASP A 191 9.50 25.04 -11.29
C ASP A 191 8.77 23.77 -11.74
N TYR A 192 9.32 22.62 -11.37
CA TYR A 192 8.70 21.30 -11.58
C TYR A 192 8.06 20.84 -10.27
N VAL A 193 6.77 20.56 -10.29
CA VAL A 193 6.03 20.12 -9.09
C VAL A 193 5.50 18.71 -9.28
N LEU A 194 5.88 17.79 -8.41
CA LEU A 194 5.36 16.43 -8.40
C LEU A 194 4.43 16.25 -7.20
N ILE A 195 3.13 16.11 -7.46
CA ILE A 195 2.11 15.84 -6.44
C ILE A 195 1.87 14.33 -6.40
N ILE A 196 2.24 13.71 -5.28
CA ILE A 196 2.04 12.30 -5.00
C ILE A 196 0.76 12.19 -4.17
N GLY A 197 -0.31 11.74 -4.79
CA GLY A 197 -1.57 11.38 -4.14
C GLY A 197 -1.48 10.03 -3.43
N GLU A 198 -2.48 9.77 -2.59
CA GLU A 198 -2.58 8.57 -1.77
C GLU A 198 -3.93 7.89 -2.01
N SER A 199 -3.92 6.60 -2.36
CA SER A 199 -5.09 5.72 -2.44
C SER A 199 -6.23 6.15 -3.40
N ALA A 200 -6.00 7.11 -4.30
CA ALA A 200 -6.98 7.57 -5.28
C ALA A 200 -7.07 6.60 -6.49
N ARG A 201 -8.25 6.03 -6.67
CA ARG A 201 -8.51 5.02 -7.69
C ARG A 201 -9.16 5.66 -8.91
N ARG A 202 -8.54 5.48 -10.08
CA ARG A 202 -8.88 6.22 -11.31
C ARG A 202 -10.34 6.12 -11.77
N ASP A 203 -10.96 4.95 -11.65
CA ASP A 203 -12.35 4.73 -12.10
C ASP A 203 -13.41 5.40 -11.21
N TYR A 204 -12.99 5.99 -10.09
CA TYR A 204 -13.80 6.84 -9.24
C TYR A 204 -13.69 8.34 -9.57
N LEU A 205 -12.93 8.74 -10.60
CA LEU A 205 -12.74 10.16 -10.93
C LEU A 205 -13.60 10.55 -12.15
N ASN A 206 -14.35 11.65 -12.05
CA ASN A 206 -15.15 12.19 -13.16
C ASN A 206 -14.31 12.45 -14.43
N ALA A 207 -13.09 12.92 -14.27
CA ALA A 207 -12.11 13.12 -15.35
C ALA A 207 -11.77 11.85 -16.15
N TYR A 208 -12.18 10.68 -15.65
CA TYR A 208 -12.03 9.38 -16.30
C TYR A 208 -13.37 8.69 -16.60
N GLY A 209 -14.49 9.41 -16.47
CA GLY A 209 -15.83 8.94 -16.82
C GLY A 209 -16.71 8.48 -15.66
N TYR A 210 -16.28 8.63 -14.40
CA TYR A 210 -17.14 8.38 -13.24
C TYR A 210 -18.31 9.39 -13.22
N PRO A 211 -19.57 9.01 -12.94
CA PRO A 211 -20.72 9.91 -13.12
C PRO A 211 -20.85 11.04 -12.08
N VAL A 212 -20.21 10.94 -10.92
CA VAL A 212 -20.27 12.00 -9.90
C VAL A 212 -19.23 13.07 -10.22
N ASN A 213 -19.61 14.35 -10.15
CA ASN A 213 -18.70 15.47 -10.41
C ASN A 213 -17.76 15.75 -9.21
N ASP A 214 -16.73 14.92 -9.08
CA ASP A 214 -15.71 15.00 -8.03
C ASP A 214 -14.34 15.49 -8.52
N THR A 215 -14.18 15.80 -9.80
CA THR A 215 -12.92 16.32 -10.37
C THR A 215 -13.12 17.53 -11.30
N PRO A 216 -13.88 18.57 -10.88
CA PRO A 216 -14.19 19.71 -11.73
C PRO A 216 -12.96 20.49 -12.22
N PHE A 217 -11.88 20.58 -11.44
CA PHE A 217 -10.64 21.24 -11.87
C PHE A 217 -9.92 20.40 -12.93
N MET A 218 -9.71 19.10 -12.70
CA MET A 218 -9.09 18.22 -13.69
C MET A 218 -9.86 18.21 -15.03
N ASN A 219 -11.18 18.31 -15.00
CA ASN A 219 -12.03 18.36 -16.20
C ASN A 219 -11.89 19.63 -17.04
N SER A 220 -11.51 20.75 -16.42
CA SER A 220 -11.60 22.08 -17.05
C SER A 220 -10.25 22.74 -17.27
N VAL A 221 -9.20 22.29 -16.60
CA VAL A 221 -7.85 22.84 -16.74
C VAL A 221 -7.22 22.49 -18.09
N ASN A 222 -6.56 23.47 -18.71
CA ASN A 222 -5.68 23.20 -19.84
C ASN A 222 -4.49 22.36 -19.38
N GLY A 223 -4.27 21.22 -20.01
CA GLY A 223 -3.37 20.19 -19.51
C GLY A 223 -3.65 18.85 -20.16
N THR A 224 -2.94 17.82 -19.71
CA THR A 224 -3.05 16.47 -20.24
C THR A 224 -3.41 15.48 -19.14
N VAL A 225 -4.59 14.87 -19.27
CA VAL A 225 -5.03 13.72 -18.46
C VAL A 225 -4.67 12.44 -19.21
N VAL A 226 -4.03 11.48 -18.54
CA VAL A 226 -3.63 10.19 -19.13
C VAL A 226 -4.39 9.05 -18.49
N ASN A 227 -5.20 8.37 -19.29
CA ASN A 227 -5.91 7.15 -18.96
C ASN A 227 -5.04 5.92 -19.28
N GLY A 228 -4.15 5.54 -18.36
CA GLY A 228 -3.42 4.27 -18.49
C GLY A 228 -2.20 4.07 -17.61
N LEU A 229 -1.91 4.98 -16.67
CA LEU A 229 -0.86 4.75 -15.68
C LEU A 229 -1.23 3.60 -14.73
N THR A 230 -0.29 2.67 -14.57
CA THR A 230 -0.34 1.62 -13.56
C THR A 230 0.65 1.87 -12.43
N SER A 231 0.24 1.72 -11.18
CA SER A 231 1.13 1.84 -10.02
C SER A 231 2.22 0.75 -9.99
N GLY A 232 3.32 1.00 -9.26
CA GLY A 232 4.38 0.02 -9.02
C GLY A 232 3.99 -1.10 -8.05
N GLY A 233 2.93 -0.91 -7.26
CA GLY A 233 2.51 -1.84 -6.21
C GLY A 233 1.12 -1.54 -5.66
N THR A 234 0.65 -2.37 -4.73
CA THR A 234 -0.72 -2.30 -4.19
C THR A 234 -0.83 -1.50 -2.90
N ASN A 235 0.24 -0.87 -2.43
CA ASN A 235 0.22 0.08 -1.34
C ASN A 235 1.39 1.08 -1.47
N THR A 236 1.42 2.12 -0.64
CA THR A 236 2.42 3.21 -0.69
C THR A 236 3.85 2.69 -0.73
N ILE A 237 4.23 1.80 0.20
CA ILE A 237 5.60 1.27 0.28
C ILE A 237 5.93 0.42 -0.96
N ALA A 238 5.04 -0.49 -1.34
CA ALA A 238 5.25 -1.36 -2.50
C ALA A 238 5.36 -0.58 -3.81
N SER A 239 4.59 0.51 -3.93
CA SER A 239 4.51 1.31 -5.14
C SER A 239 5.64 2.34 -5.23
N LEU A 240 5.74 3.24 -4.25
CA LEU A 240 6.65 4.38 -4.33
C LEU A 240 8.13 4.00 -4.21
N ARG A 241 8.47 2.91 -3.50
CA ARG A 241 9.86 2.42 -3.50
C ARG A 241 10.32 2.03 -4.92
N LEU A 242 9.41 1.55 -5.75
CA LEU A 242 9.69 1.20 -7.15
C LEU A 242 9.56 2.41 -8.08
N MET A 243 8.51 3.21 -7.93
CA MET A 243 8.27 4.35 -8.83
C MET A 243 9.27 5.51 -8.61
N LEU A 244 9.83 5.66 -7.42
CA LEU A 244 10.78 6.74 -7.08
C LEU A 244 12.25 6.28 -7.06
N THR A 245 12.52 5.08 -7.56
CA THR A 245 13.87 4.60 -7.86
C THR A 245 13.93 4.16 -9.32
N GLN A 246 15.12 3.83 -9.84
CA GLN A 246 15.24 3.06 -11.07
C GLN A 246 15.23 1.57 -10.73
N PRO A 247 14.06 0.90 -10.68
CA PRO A 247 13.96 -0.43 -10.12
C PRO A 247 14.55 -1.48 -11.07
N ASN A 248 14.84 -2.66 -10.53
CA ASN A 248 15.01 -3.84 -11.36
C ASN A 248 13.64 -4.30 -11.88
N THR A 249 13.41 -4.19 -13.18
CA THR A 249 12.10 -4.51 -13.78
C THR A 249 11.81 -6.01 -13.88
N GLN A 250 12.82 -6.88 -13.74
CA GLN A 250 12.63 -8.33 -13.70
C GLN A 250 12.24 -8.82 -12.30
N THR A 251 12.95 -8.35 -11.27
CA THR A 251 12.74 -8.80 -9.89
C THR A 251 11.77 -7.93 -9.10
N TRP A 252 11.44 -6.73 -9.60
CA TRP A 252 10.61 -5.73 -8.91
C TRP A 252 11.19 -5.32 -7.55
N GLU A 253 12.51 -5.09 -7.54
CA GLU A 253 13.23 -4.60 -6.37
C GLU A 253 13.74 -3.16 -6.61
N PRO A 254 13.70 -2.30 -5.58
CA PRO A 254 14.16 -0.93 -5.69
C PRO A 254 15.69 -0.86 -5.74
N HIS A 255 16.20 0.18 -6.40
CA HIS A 255 17.63 0.55 -6.34
C HIS A 255 17.79 1.89 -5.63
N TYR A 256 18.08 1.85 -4.33
CA TYR A 256 18.21 3.06 -3.50
C TYR A 256 19.45 3.90 -3.81
N GLU A 257 20.40 3.37 -4.59
CA GLU A 257 21.50 4.13 -5.18
C GLU A 257 21.07 4.97 -6.40
N LEU A 258 19.90 4.66 -6.96
CA LEU A 258 19.35 5.28 -8.17
C LEU A 258 17.98 5.88 -7.87
N THR A 259 17.89 6.72 -6.84
CA THR A 259 16.64 7.41 -6.48
C THR A 259 16.32 8.55 -7.44
N LEU A 260 15.04 8.86 -7.62
CA LEU A 260 14.60 9.99 -8.43
C LEU A 260 15.19 11.33 -7.91
N ILE A 261 15.22 11.51 -6.59
CA ILE A 261 15.74 12.74 -5.98
C ILE A 261 17.24 12.92 -6.25
N ASP A 262 18.03 11.85 -6.11
CA ASP A 262 19.46 11.92 -6.43
C ASP A 262 19.70 12.22 -7.92
N LEU A 263 18.87 11.68 -8.82
CA LEU A 263 18.95 11.97 -10.25
C LEU A 263 18.75 13.46 -10.52
N ILE A 264 17.69 14.03 -9.96
CA ILE A 264 17.34 15.44 -10.13
C ILE A 264 18.44 16.36 -9.58
N LYS A 265 18.98 16.04 -8.39
CA LYS A 265 20.10 16.77 -7.80
C LYS A 265 21.38 16.65 -8.63
N SER A 266 21.63 15.48 -9.22
CA SER A 266 22.80 15.28 -10.10
C SER A 266 22.78 16.14 -11.37
N ALA A 267 21.61 16.70 -11.73
CA ALA A 267 21.42 17.65 -12.82
C ALA A 267 21.45 19.13 -12.37
N GLY A 268 21.75 19.41 -11.09
CA GLY A 268 21.86 20.76 -10.54
C GLY A 268 20.54 21.43 -10.16
N ILE A 269 19.45 20.67 -10.07
CA ILE A 269 18.12 21.18 -9.69
C ILE A 269 17.96 21.14 -8.17
N LYS A 270 17.44 22.23 -7.58
CA LYS A 270 17.17 22.31 -6.14
C LYS A 270 15.93 21.51 -5.79
N THR A 271 16.00 20.65 -4.78
CA THR A 271 14.94 19.69 -4.44
C THR A 271 14.26 20.00 -3.10
N TYR A 272 12.93 19.96 -3.09
CA TYR A 272 12.09 20.18 -1.91
C TYR A 272 11.11 19.02 -1.77
N TRP A 273 10.86 18.59 -0.53
CA TRP A 273 9.84 17.57 -0.22
C TRP A 273 8.95 18.02 0.93
N LEU A 274 7.68 18.26 0.65
CA LEU A 274 6.65 18.63 1.63
C LEU A 274 5.68 17.44 1.78
N SER A 275 5.54 16.90 2.99
CA SER A 275 4.82 15.65 3.23
C SER A 275 3.77 15.76 4.33
N MET A 276 2.57 15.30 4.03
CA MET A 276 1.48 15.11 4.99
C MET A 276 1.52 13.73 5.66
N GLN A 277 2.29 12.78 5.11
CA GLN A 277 2.61 11.51 5.77
C GLN A 277 3.64 11.72 6.89
N GLY A 278 3.66 10.79 7.86
CA GLY A 278 4.48 10.89 9.06
C GLY A 278 5.96 10.47 8.90
N GLN A 279 6.82 10.94 9.82
CA GLN A 279 8.23 10.56 9.94
C GLN A 279 8.69 10.61 11.43
N LEU A 280 8.68 9.50 12.18
CA LEU A 280 9.08 9.48 13.61
C LEU A 280 10.58 9.63 13.86
N GLY A 281 11.44 9.03 13.04
CA GLY A 281 12.91 9.09 13.08
C GLY A 281 13.52 9.70 11.82
N GLU A 282 14.84 9.60 11.64
CA GLU A 282 15.50 10.15 10.44
C GLU A 282 15.05 9.38 9.17
N PHE A 283 14.95 8.04 9.23
CA PHE A 283 14.47 7.19 8.12
C PHE A 283 13.57 6.04 8.59
N ASP A 284 12.27 6.30 8.60
CA ASP A 284 11.27 5.39 9.15
C ASP A 284 10.71 4.39 8.13
N THR A 285 10.64 4.83 6.89
CA THR A 285 10.15 4.08 5.74
C THR A 285 11.05 4.34 4.54
N PRO A 286 11.05 3.44 3.52
CA PRO A 286 11.72 3.70 2.24
C PRO A 286 11.39 5.07 1.64
N ILE A 287 10.14 5.52 1.75
CA ILE A 287 9.70 6.81 1.20
C ILE A 287 10.35 7.97 1.97
N SER A 288 10.35 7.92 3.30
CA SER A 288 11.02 8.97 4.11
C SER A 288 12.53 9.02 3.85
N SER A 289 13.17 7.88 3.55
CA SER A 289 14.59 7.79 3.16
C SER A 289 14.88 8.34 1.76
N ILE A 290 13.93 8.21 0.83
CA ILE A 290 14.02 8.87 -0.47
C ILE A 290 13.81 10.39 -0.30
N ALA A 291 12.81 10.78 0.49
CA ALA A 291 12.48 12.18 0.74
C ALA A 291 13.64 12.95 1.38
N SER A 292 14.32 12.35 2.36
CA SER A 292 15.48 12.94 3.07
C SER A 292 16.70 13.21 2.19
N LYS A 293 16.76 12.64 0.98
CA LYS A 293 17.79 12.98 -0.02
C LYS A 293 17.56 14.37 -0.63
N SER A 294 16.38 14.96 -0.47
CA SER A 294 16.07 16.31 -0.94
C SER A 294 16.90 17.35 -0.21
N ASP A 295 17.13 18.51 -0.82
CA ASP A 295 17.87 19.58 -0.18
C ASP A 295 17.10 20.20 1.00
N MET A 296 15.77 20.18 0.93
CA MET A 296 14.87 20.64 1.98
C MET A 296 13.71 19.66 2.15
N THR A 297 13.39 19.32 3.39
CA THR A 297 12.22 18.49 3.72
C THR A 297 11.37 19.13 4.81
N TYR A 298 10.06 18.98 4.71
CA TYR A 298 9.13 19.39 5.75
C TYR A 298 8.02 18.34 5.88
N PHE A 299 7.85 17.77 7.07
CA PHE A 299 6.76 16.83 7.36
C PHE A 299 5.85 17.46 8.42
N PHE A 300 4.55 17.50 8.15
CA PHE A 300 3.56 18.13 9.03
C PHE A 300 3.26 17.28 10.27
N LYS A 301 3.33 15.95 10.13
CA LYS A 301 3.19 15.00 11.23
C LYS A 301 4.58 14.67 11.77
N LYS A 302 4.98 15.37 12.86
CA LYS A 302 6.24 15.16 13.60
C LYS A 302 6.02 15.33 15.11
N GLY A 303 6.66 14.50 15.92
CA GLY A 303 6.55 14.54 17.38
C GLY A 303 5.10 14.43 17.88
N SER A 304 4.62 15.39 18.66
CA SER A 304 3.29 15.31 19.27
C SER A 304 2.11 15.42 18.28
N SER A 305 2.33 15.89 17.05
CA SER A 305 1.27 16.01 16.02
C SER A 305 1.07 14.72 15.21
N PHE A 306 1.71 13.60 15.59
CA PHE A 306 1.65 12.35 14.83
C PHE A 306 0.26 11.74 14.70
N ASP A 307 -0.56 11.88 15.74
CA ASP A 307 -1.90 11.29 15.80
C ASP A 307 -2.98 12.28 15.31
N GLU A 308 -2.59 13.48 14.89
CA GLU A 308 -3.53 14.50 14.41
C GLU A 308 -3.96 14.23 12.96
N ASN A 309 -5.26 14.33 12.73
CA ASN A 309 -5.85 14.31 11.40
C ASN A 309 -5.68 15.70 10.75
N ILE A 310 -4.51 15.94 10.16
CA ILE A 310 -4.17 17.22 9.54
C ILE A 310 -4.63 17.23 8.08
N SER A 311 -5.36 18.27 7.70
CA SER A 311 -5.81 18.48 6.32
C SER A 311 -4.67 18.78 5.35
N ASP A 312 -4.71 18.16 4.17
CA ASP A 312 -3.72 18.40 3.10
C ASP A 312 -3.64 19.87 2.65
N PHE A 313 -4.69 20.67 2.85
CA PHE A 313 -4.65 22.11 2.55
C PHE A 313 -3.56 22.87 3.32
N LYS A 314 -3.03 22.31 4.41
CA LYS A 314 -1.87 22.87 5.13
C LYS A 314 -0.59 22.86 4.28
N LEU A 315 -0.51 22.06 3.21
CA LEU A 315 0.58 22.13 2.24
C LEU A 315 0.63 23.47 1.50
N ILE A 316 -0.51 24.11 1.24
CA ILE A 316 -0.59 25.30 0.39
C ILE A 316 0.22 26.48 0.96
N PRO A 317 0.07 26.91 2.23
CA PRO A 317 0.90 27.97 2.80
C PRO A 317 2.40 27.62 2.76
N LYS A 318 2.76 26.37 3.07
CA LYS A 318 4.17 25.96 3.08
C LYS A 318 4.78 25.92 1.67
N PHE A 319 3.99 25.52 0.70
CA PHE A 319 4.35 25.52 -0.72
C PHE A 319 4.57 26.96 -1.21
N ASP A 320 3.68 27.89 -0.85
CA ASP A 320 3.85 29.31 -1.18
C ASP A 320 5.14 29.91 -0.56
N GLU A 321 5.46 29.58 0.71
CA GLU A 321 6.74 29.97 1.32
C GLU A 321 7.97 29.49 0.51
N VAL A 322 7.94 28.25 0.02
CA VAL A 322 9.00 27.70 -0.84
C VAL A 322 9.08 28.48 -2.15
N LEU A 323 7.94 28.80 -2.76
CA LEU A 323 7.89 29.55 -4.02
C LEU A 323 8.40 30.98 -3.87
N GLN A 324 8.15 31.63 -2.74
CA GLN A 324 8.58 32.98 -2.42
C GLN A 324 10.08 33.12 -2.16
N THR A 325 10.80 32.02 -1.89
CA THR A 325 12.26 32.05 -1.74
C THR A 325 12.92 32.40 -3.08
N PRO A 326 13.61 33.55 -3.21
CA PRO A 326 14.21 33.95 -4.48
C PRO A 326 15.29 32.96 -4.91
N THR A 327 15.25 32.58 -6.19
CA THR A 327 16.29 31.73 -6.79
C THR A 327 16.33 31.89 -8.30
N GLU A 328 17.51 31.74 -8.87
CA GLU A 328 17.72 31.59 -10.31
C GLU A 328 17.83 30.11 -10.71
N THR A 329 17.98 29.21 -9.74
CA THR A 329 18.04 27.77 -10.00
C THR A 329 16.65 27.20 -10.27
N LYS A 330 16.60 26.14 -11.07
CA LYS A 330 15.38 25.35 -11.24
C LYS A 330 15.05 24.62 -9.94
N ARG A 331 13.75 24.46 -9.66
CA ARG A 331 13.26 23.76 -8.48
C ARG A 331 12.49 22.52 -8.89
N PHE A 332 12.66 21.46 -8.11
CA PHE A 332 11.79 20.29 -8.12
C PHE A 332 11.15 20.16 -6.74
N ILE A 333 9.83 20.23 -6.68
CA ILE A 333 9.07 20.30 -5.44
C ILE A 333 8.11 19.10 -5.39
N VAL A 334 8.28 18.24 -4.41
CA VAL A 334 7.37 17.13 -4.14
C VAL A 334 6.34 17.56 -3.10
N LEU A 335 5.05 17.39 -3.42
CA LEU A 335 3.94 17.50 -2.49
C LEU A 335 3.36 16.10 -2.26
N HIS A 336 3.59 15.52 -1.09
CA HIS A 336 3.13 14.17 -0.76
C HIS A 336 1.89 14.25 0.15
N LEU A 337 0.76 13.87 -0.41
CA LEU A 337 -0.57 14.03 0.19
C LEU A 337 -0.91 12.87 1.13
N TYR A 338 -1.90 13.10 2.00
CA TYR A 338 -2.61 12.02 2.69
C TYR A 338 -3.86 11.56 1.89
N GLY A 339 -4.38 12.42 1.01
CA GLY A 339 -5.26 12.06 -0.09
C GLY A 339 -6.53 11.30 0.32
N SER A 340 -6.79 10.20 -0.38
CA SER A 340 -7.95 9.33 -0.17
C SER A 340 -7.58 8.06 0.61
N HIS A 341 -6.60 8.16 1.52
CA HIS A 341 -6.17 7.07 2.40
C HIS A 341 -7.39 6.41 3.09
N PRO A 342 -7.38 5.08 3.33
CA PRO A 342 -8.47 4.38 4.01
C PRO A 342 -8.87 5.03 5.33
N LEU A 343 -10.14 4.83 5.73
CA LEU A 343 -10.86 5.70 6.69
C LEU A 343 -11.16 7.07 6.07
N ALA A 344 -11.67 7.07 4.84
CA ALA A 344 -11.86 8.28 4.04
C ALA A 344 -12.73 9.37 4.70
N CYS A 345 -13.66 9.00 5.60
CA CYS A 345 -14.48 9.99 6.31
C CYS A 345 -13.64 10.92 7.20
N ASP A 346 -12.56 10.41 7.79
CA ASP A 346 -11.63 11.22 8.57
C ASP A 346 -10.98 12.26 7.65
N ARG A 347 -10.69 11.91 6.39
CA ARG A 347 -10.01 12.81 5.42
C ARG A 347 -10.85 14.04 5.03
N VAL A 348 -12.15 14.02 5.32
CA VAL A 348 -13.12 15.04 4.91
C VAL A 348 -13.87 15.66 6.10
N GLU A 349 -13.40 15.51 7.34
CA GLU A 349 -14.02 16.15 8.51
C GLU A 349 -14.09 17.69 8.38
N ASP A 350 -13.13 18.28 7.68
CA ASP A 350 -13.03 19.72 7.40
C ASP A 350 -13.53 20.10 5.99
N TYR A 351 -14.21 19.19 5.28
CA TYR A 351 -14.60 19.39 3.89
C TYR A 351 -16.06 18.95 3.63
N PRO A 352 -16.83 19.68 2.82
CA PRO A 352 -18.22 19.29 2.54
C PRO A 352 -18.29 17.98 1.76
N LEU A 353 -19.18 17.09 2.21
CA LEU A 353 -19.52 15.88 1.47
C LEU A 353 -20.31 16.21 0.20
N ILE A 354 -20.14 15.41 -0.84
CA ILE A 354 -20.86 15.59 -2.12
C ILE A 354 -22.37 15.39 -1.93
N TYR A 355 -22.76 14.39 -1.16
CA TYR A 355 -24.15 14.10 -0.82
C TYR A 355 -24.39 14.18 0.69
N GLU A 356 -25.62 14.51 1.09
CA GLU A 356 -26.05 14.41 2.49
C GLU A 356 -26.11 12.93 2.91
N GLN A 357 -25.42 12.56 4.00
CA GLN A 357 -25.27 11.15 4.41
C GLN A 357 -26.60 10.48 4.76
N GLU A 358 -27.57 11.24 5.27
CA GLU A 358 -28.89 10.77 5.67
C GLU A 358 -29.76 10.38 4.47
N LYS A 359 -29.47 10.93 3.28
CA LYS A 359 -30.19 10.63 2.03
C LYS A 359 -29.65 9.41 1.31
N LEU A 360 -28.51 8.89 1.73
CA LEU A 360 -27.89 7.70 1.16
C LEU A 360 -28.24 6.46 1.98
N ASP A 361 -28.43 5.33 1.30
CA ASP A 361 -28.38 4.01 1.93
C ASP A 361 -27.08 3.92 2.74
N LYS A 362 -27.16 3.34 3.94
CA LYS A 362 -26.01 3.10 4.82
C LYS A 362 -24.86 2.44 4.05
N LYS A 363 -25.18 1.57 3.09
CA LYS A 363 -24.23 0.90 2.21
C LYS A 363 -23.24 1.84 1.52
N TYR A 364 -23.66 3.06 1.16
CA TYR A 364 -22.91 3.98 0.31
C TYR A 364 -22.31 5.18 1.06
N ARG A 365 -22.52 5.29 2.37
CA ARG A 365 -22.07 6.44 3.17
C ARG A 365 -20.56 6.61 3.20
N TYR A 366 -19.82 5.51 3.35
CA TYR A 366 -18.36 5.54 3.23
C TYR A 366 -17.89 5.90 1.81
N ILE A 367 -18.55 5.40 0.77
CA ILE A 367 -18.22 5.75 -0.62
C ILE A 367 -18.37 7.25 -0.85
N ASN A 368 -19.41 7.87 -0.29
CA ASN A 368 -19.60 9.32 -0.33
C ASN A 368 -18.42 10.08 0.31
N CYS A 369 -17.89 9.61 1.45
CA CYS A 369 -16.66 10.17 2.02
C CYS A 369 -15.47 10.03 1.06
N TYR A 370 -15.29 8.84 0.46
CA TYR A 370 -14.18 8.55 -0.47
C TYR A 370 -14.20 9.43 -1.73
N ILE A 371 -15.35 9.59 -2.38
CA ILE A 371 -15.43 10.48 -3.55
C ILE A 371 -15.34 11.96 -3.15
N SER A 372 -15.73 12.30 -1.92
CA SER A 372 -15.53 13.66 -1.38
C SER A 372 -14.05 13.94 -1.09
N SER A 373 -13.25 12.94 -0.68
CA SER A 373 -11.79 13.11 -0.52
C SER A 373 -11.08 13.26 -1.87
N ILE A 374 -11.59 12.61 -2.92
CA ILE A 374 -11.14 12.85 -4.31
C ILE A 374 -11.43 14.31 -4.70
N LYS A 375 -12.65 14.82 -4.44
CA LYS A 375 -13.01 16.21 -4.70
C LYS A 375 -12.17 17.22 -3.92
N LYS A 376 -11.88 16.93 -2.66
CA LYS A 376 -10.96 17.72 -1.84
C LYS A 376 -9.55 17.74 -2.45
N THR A 377 -9.07 16.61 -2.97
CA THR A 377 -7.79 16.52 -3.66
C THR A 377 -7.78 17.36 -4.94
N ASP A 378 -8.85 17.30 -5.75
CA ASP A 378 -9.03 18.12 -6.95
C ASP A 378 -8.98 19.63 -6.64
N GLU A 379 -9.61 20.06 -5.55
CA GLU A 379 -9.54 21.45 -5.07
C GLU A 379 -8.12 21.84 -4.62
N LEU A 380 -7.39 20.93 -3.97
CA LEU A 380 -6.00 21.17 -3.61
C LEU A 380 -5.12 21.32 -4.86
N LEU A 381 -5.31 20.49 -5.89
CA LEU A 381 -4.59 20.62 -7.16
C LEU A 381 -4.84 21.98 -7.81
N LYS A 382 -6.08 22.47 -7.76
CA LYS A 382 -6.43 23.82 -8.19
C LYS A 382 -5.65 24.88 -7.42
N GLN A 383 -5.60 24.80 -6.10
CA GLN A 383 -4.87 25.78 -5.27
C GLN A 383 -3.36 25.76 -5.53
N VAL A 384 -2.76 24.58 -5.78
CA VAL A 384 -1.35 24.46 -6.18
C VAL A 384 -1.13 25.16 -7.53
N TYR A 385 -1.98 24.88 -8.52
CA TYR A 385 -1.91 25.51 -9.84
C TYR A 385 -2.05 27.04 -9.78
N GLU A 386 -3.04 27.56 -9.04
CA GLU A 386 -3.24 29.00 -8.88
C GLU A 386 -2.05 29.67 -8.16
N THR A 387 -1.43 28.98 -7.19
CA THR A 387 -0.23 29.49 -6.51
C THR A 387 0.96 29.54 -7.47
N LEU A 388 1.13 28.53 -8.33
CA LEU A 388 2.15 28.53 -9.38
C LEU A 388 1.93 29.64 -10.42
N GLN A 389 0.69 29.86 -10.85
CA GLN A 389 0.33 30.96 -11.75
C GLN A 389 0.71 32.32 -11.17
N LYS A 390 0.33 32.59 -9.91
CA LYS A 390 0.70 33.83 -9.22
C LYS A 390 2.21 34.02 -9.13
N ASN A 391 2.96 32.94 -8.86
CA ASN A 391 4.42 32.98 -8.85
C ASN A 391 5.00 33.25 -10.24
N ALA A 392 4.44 32.66 -11.29
CA ALA A 392 4.85 32.89 -12.67
C ALA A 392 4.61 34.35 -13.10
N GLU A 393 3.47 34.93 -12.75
CA GLU A 393 3.15 36.33 -13.02
C GLU A 393 4.08 37.29 -12.27
N LYS A 394 4.34 37.01 -10.99
CA LYS A 394 5.15 37.88 -10.11
C LYS A 394 6.64 37.80 -10.41
N ASN A 395 7.16 36.61 -10.65
CA ASN A 395 8.60 36.32 -10.70
C ASN A 395 9.08 35.85 -12.08
N HIS A 396 8.20 35.80 -13.09
CA HIS A 396 8.49 35.32 -14.45
C HIS A 396 9.06 33.90 -14.51
N ARG A 397 8.69 33.05 -13.54
CA ARG A 397 9.12 31.65 -13.46
C ARG A 397 8.09 30.73 -14.10
N THR A 398 8.48 30.03 -15.15
CA THR A 398 7.61 29.05 -15.83
C THR A 398 7.50 27.76 -15.01
N PHE A 399 6.41 27.01 -15.16
CA PHE A 399 6.19 25.82 -14.34
C PHE A 399 5.56 24.65 -15.10
N SER A 400 5.76 23.46 -14.56
CA SER A 400 4.99 22.26 -14.91
C SER A 400 4.72 21.45 -13.65
N MET A 401 3.50 20.96 -13.51
CA MET A 401 3.08 20.10 -12.40
C MET A 401 2.54 18.77 -12.91
N ILE A 402 2.87 17.68 -12.22
CA ILE A 402 2.31 16.35 -12.41
C ILE A 402 1.61 15.91 -11.15
N TYR A 403 0.39 15.39 -11.27
CA TYR A 403 -0.30 14.66 -10.22
C TYR A 403 -0.46 13.19 -10.61
N PHE A 404 -0.17 12.29 -9.69
CA PHE A 404 -0.51 10.87 -9.77
C PHE A 404 -0.83 10.32 -8.38
N SER A 405 -1.61 9.24 -8.29
CA SER A 405 -1.76 8.51 -7.01
C SER A 405 -0.74 7.39 -6.90
N ASP A 406 -0.25 7.12 -5.71
CA ASP A 406 0.67 6.01 -5.45
C ASP A 406 0.07 4.63 -5.76
N HIS A 407 -1.18 4.39 -5.39
CA HIS A 407 -2.01 3.23 -5.69
C HIS A 407 -3.51 3.58 -5.60
N GLY A 408 -4.37 2.68 -6.05
CA GLY A 408 -5.82 2.67 -5.79
C GLY A 408 -6.17 1.69 -4.67
N VAL A 409 -7.45 1.44 -4.44
CA VAL A 409 -7.95 0.62 -3.32
C VAL A 409 -9.02 -0.40 -3.76
N ALA A 410 -9.24 -1.46 -2.98
CA ALA A 410 -10.29 -2.44 -3.24
C ALA A 410 -11.53 -2.21 -2.37
N HIS A 411 -12.69 -2.60 -2.90
CA HIS A 411 -13.91 -2.71 -2.12
C HIS A 411 -13.84 -3.83 -1.09
N SER A 412 -14.48 -3.60 0.05
CA SER A 412 -14.81 -4.63 1.02
C SER A 412 -16.17 -4.35 1.66
N ASP A 413 -17.03 -5.35 1.76
CA ASP A 413 -18.28 -5.25 2.52
C ASP A 413 -18.00 -5.58 3.99
N THR A 414 -18.30 -4.64 4.87
CA THR A 414 -18.28 -4.86 6.32
C THR A 414 -19.65 -4.51 6.91
N ASN A 415 -20.40 -5.53 7.33
CA ASN A 415 -21.72 -5.37 7.96
C ASN A 415 -22.75 -4.59 7.11
N GLY A 416 -22.73 -4.78 5.78
CA GLY A 416 -23.66 -4.13 4.86
C GLY A 416 -23.26 -2.72 4.45
N GLU A 417 -22.04 -2.28 4.79
CA GLU A 417 -21.44 -1.03 4.35
C GLU A 417 -20.23 -1.29 3.46
N MET A 418 -20.15 -0.57 2.33
CA MET A 418 -19.08 -0.72 1.34
C MET A 418 -17.92 0.19 1.68
N PHE A 419 -16.82 -0.41 2.14
CA PHE A 419 -15.56 0.27 2.41
C PHE A 419 -14.61 0.15 1.23
N LEU A 420 -13.63 1.07 1.17
CA LEU A 420 -12.47 0.96 0.30
C LEU A 420 -11.19 0.99 1.14
N GLY A 421 -10.31 0.04 0.88
CA GLY A 421 -9.01 -0.05 1.53
C GLY A 421 -8.10 -1.08 0.86
N ASN A 422 -7.00 -1.40 1.53
CA ASN A 422 -6.00 -2.35 1.01
C ASN A 422 -6.32 -3.81 1.39
N ASN A 423 -7.54 -4.08 1.86
CA ASN A 423 -7.99 -5.35 2.43
C ASN A 423 -7.73 -6.54 1.51
N TYR A 424 -7.88 -6.40 0.20
CA TYR A 424 -7.64 -7.47 -0.76
C TYR A 424 -6.77 -6.96 -1.90
N ALA A 425 -5.89 -7.81 -2.45
CA ALA A 425 -5.24 -7.46 -3.70
C ALA A 425 -6.28 -7.46 -4.84
N SER A 426 -6.46 -6.31 -5.47
CA SER A 426 -7.33 -6.13 -6.65
C SER A 426 -6.55 -5.46 -7.77
N LYS A 427 -6.89 -5.79 -9.01
CA LYS A 427 -6.31 -5.15 -10.21
C LYS A 427 -6.43 -3.62 -10.17
N PHE A 428 -7.45 -3.11 -9.50
CA PHE A 428 -7.71 -1.68 -9.42
C PHE A 428 -6.79 -0.93 -8.46
N HIS A 429 -6.02 -1.62 -7.62
CA HIS A 429 -4.90 -0.98 -6.91
C HIS A 429 -3.89 -0.37 -7.88
N HIS A 430 -3.79 -0.94 -9.08
CA HIS A 430 -2.89 -0.43 -10.10
C HIS A 430 -3.50 0.69 -10.92
N ASN A 431 -4.83 0.88 -10.92
CA ASN A 431 -5.46 1.89 -11.77
C ASN A 431 -5.45 3.25 -11.08
N ILE A 432 -4.44 4.06 -11.37
CA ILE A 432 -4.20 5.36 -10.74
C ILE A 432 -4.37 6.52 -11.72
N PRO A 433 -4.79 7.71 -11.24
CA PRO A 433 -4.85 8.91 -12.06
C PRO A 433 -3.47 9.43 -12.41
N LEU A 434 -3.40 10.18 -13.51
CA LEU A 434 -2.23 10.87 -14.01
C LEU A 434 -2.66 12.14 -14.76
N LEU A 435 -2.18 13.29 -14.29
CA LEU A 435 -2.43 14.61 -14.83
C LEU A 435 -1.10 15.36 -14.97
N LYS A 436 -0.93 16.09 -16.07
CA LYS A 436 0.12 17.10 -16.23
C LYS A 436 -0.51 18.43 -16.61
N ILE A 437 -0.02 19.50 -16.00
CA ILE A 437 -0.37 20.87 -16.34
C ILE A 437 0.92 21.68 -16.44
N SER A 438 1.08 22.46 -17.49
CA SER A 438 2.19 23.38 -17.68
C SER A 438 1.72 24.81 -17.86
N SER A 439 2.59 25.78 -17.56
CA SER A 439 2.29 27.22 -17.66
C SER A 439 1.95 27.69 -19.07
N ASP A 440 2.23 26.89 -20.09
CA ASP A 440 1.99 27.18 -21.51
C ASP A 440 0.97 26.23 -22.17
N ASP A 441 0.29 25.39 -21.39
CA ASP A 441 -0.79 24.56 -21.93
C ASP A 441 -2.00 25.45 -22.31
N THR A 442 -2.45 25.31 -23.55
CA THR A 442 -3.54 26.13 -24.13
C THR A 442 -4.83 25.36 -24.36
N GLU A 443 -4.78 24.03 -24.22
CA GLU A 443 -5.91 23.15 -24.48
C GLU A 443 -5.96 22.03 -23.44
N HIS A 444 -7.17 21.52 -23.18
CA HIS A 444 -7.39 20.31 -22.39
C HIS A 444 -7.28 19.07 -23.28
N LYS A 445 -6.49 18.08 -22.87
CA LYS A 445 -6.28 16.81 -23.59
C LYS A 445 -6.57 15.63 -22.69
N THR A 446 -7.18 14.62 -23.27
CA THR A 446 -7.28 13.28 -22.68
C THR A 446 -6.59 12.28 -23.60
N LEU A 447 -5.58 11.59 -23.08
CA LEU A 447 -4.87 10.52 -23.79
C LEU A 447 -5.22 9.18 -23.18
N THR A 448 -5.29 8.14 -24.01
CA THR A 448 -5.41 6.76 -23.55
C THR A 448 -4.19 6.00 -24.01
N SER A 449 -3.36 5.57 -23.08
CA SER A 449 -2.15 4.81 -23.35
C SER A 449 -1.65 4.15 -22.08
N PHE A 450 -1.30 2.87 -22.15
CA PHE A 450 -0.69 2.13 -21.05
C PHE A 450 0.67 2.73 -20.67
N LYS A 451 0.85 3.03 -19.37
CA LYS A 451 2.11 3.52 -18.80
C LYS A 451 2.47 2.70 -17.57
N SER A 452 3.69 2.16 -17.55
CA SER A 452 4.16 1.35 -16.42
C SER A 452 4.76 2.23 -15.33
N GLY A 453 4.32 2.06 -14.09
CA GLY A 453 4.93 2.73 -12.93
C GLY A 453 6.40 2.36 -12.73
N LEU A 454 6.86 1.23 -13.27
CA LEU A 454 8.29 0.87 -13.21
C LEU A 454 9.18 1.73 -14.11
N ASN A 455 8.59 2.44 -15.08
CA ASN A 455 9.29 3.41 -15.93
C ASN A 455 9.21 4.85 -15.39
N PHE A 456 8.57 5.05 -14.24
CA PHE A 456 8.24 6.38 -13.74
C PHE A 456 9.47 7.28 -13.57
N THR A 457 10.54 6.79 -12.95
CA THR A 457 11.80 7.57 -12.78
C THR A 457 12.39 8.02 -14.12
N ASN A 458 12.41 7.13 -15.13
CA ASN A 458 12.88 7.50 -16.48
C ASN A 458 11.98 8.59 -17.08
N ALA A 459 10.66 8.43 -16.98
CA ALA A 459 9.73 9.35 -17.58
C ALA A 459 9.70 10.73 -16.89
N ILE A 460 9.88 10.80 -15.56
CA ILE A 460 10.06 12.07 -14.84
C ILE A 460 11.37 12.74 -15.26
N ALA A 461 12.45 11.99 -15.43
CA ALA A 461 13.70 12.54 -15.96
C ALA A 461 13.49 13.17 -17.34
N ASN A 462 12.77 12.49 -18.23
CA ASN A 462 12.46 12.99 -19.57
C ASN A 462 11.54 14.20 -19.55
N TRP A 463 10.55 14.24 -18.67
CA TRP A 463 9.68 15.40 -18.48
C TRP A 463 10.45 16.66 -18.08
N ILE A 464 11.49 16.52 -17.25
CA ILE A 464 12.34 17.64 -16.81
C ILE A 464 13.39 18.02 -17.87
N GLY A 465 13.77 17.07 -18.72
CA GLY A 465 14.88 17.20 -19.68
C GLY A 465 16.23 16.77 -19.11
N ILE A 466 16.25 15.84 -18.15
CA ILE A 466 17.49 15.30 -17.58
C ILE A 466 18.09 14.24 -18.52
N ARG A 467 19.39 14.33 -18.77
CA ARG A 467 20.18 13.31 -19.46
C ARG A 467 21.18 12.65 -18.53
N ASN A 468 21.19 11.33 -18.59
CA ASN A 468 22.12 10.49 -17.86
C ASN A 468 22.29 9.16 -18.62
N PRO A 469 23.50 8.54 -18.65
CA PRO A 469 23.71 7.25 -19.33
C PRO A 469 22.81 6.10 -18.85
N LYS A 470 22.26 6.21 -17.64
CA LYS A 470 21.36 5.21 -17.05
C LYS A 470 19.87 5.51 -17.29
N VAL A 471 19.53 6.69 -17.80
CA VAL A 471 18.13 7.07 -18.10
C VAL A 471 17.77 6.62 -19.51
N ASP A 472 16.67 5.88 -19.62
CA ASP A 472 16.08 5.57 -20.92
C ASP A 472 15.19 6.75 -21.38
N ASN A 473 15.64 7.44 -22.42
CA ASN A 473 15.00 8.65 -22.91
C ASN A 473 13.77 8.38 -23.80
N SER A 474 13.41 7.11 -24.03
CA SER A 474 12.23 6.74 -24.84
C SER A 474 10.91 6.78 -24.06
N PHE A 475 10.95 6.75 -22.73
CA PHE A 475 9.75 6.74 -21.90
C PHE A 475 9.19 8.14 -21.66
N ASP A 476 7.94 8.36 -22.06
CA ASP A 476 7.20 9.59 -21.82
C ASP A 476 5.80 9.24 -21.34
N LEU A 477 5.38 9.76 -20.19
CA LEU A 477 4.05 9.51 -19.63
C LEU A 477 2.92 10.16 -20.44
N PHE A 478 3.20 11.15 -21.28
CA PHE A 478 2.21 12.06 -21.88
C PHE A 478 2.24 12.10 -23.41
N ASN A 479 2.89 11.14 -24.07
CA ASN A 479 2.96 11.06 -25.54
C ASN A 479 1.80 10.29 -26.20
N GLY A 480 0.92 9.64 -25.42
CA GLY A 480 -0.20 8.84 -25.93
C GLY A 480 0.20 7.51 -26.60
N ILE A 481 1.45 7.06 -26.42
CA ILE A 481 1.98 5.80 -26.97
C ILE A 481 2.10 4.79 -25.84
N ASP A 482 1.63 3.55 -26.01
CA ASP A 482 1.78 2.51 -24.99
C ASP A 482 3.25 2.22 -24.66
N ASP A 483 3.56 2.03 -23.39
CA ASP A 483 4.83 1.46 -22.97
C ASP A 483 4.98 0.04 -23.55
N PRO A 484 6.19 -0.35 -23.98
CA PRO A 484 6.41 -1.62 -24.69
C PRO A 484 6.22 -2.87 -23.82
N SER A 485 6.22 -2.72 -22.49
CA SER A 485 6.13 -3.84 -21.54
C SER A 485 5.49 -3.42 -20.24
N ASP A 486 4.69 -4.33 -19.67
CA ASP A 486 4.14 -4.24 -18.32
C ASP A 486 4.99 -4.96 -17.27
N TYR A 487 6.12 -5.53 -17.69
CA TYR A 487 7.07 -6.28 -16.87
C TYR A 487 6.42 -7.38 -16.03
N GLY A 488 5.39 -8.04 -16.58
CA GLY A 488 4.69 -9.14 -15.92
C GLY A 488 3.59 -8.71 -14.94
N LEU A 489 3.22 -7.43 -14.91
CA LEU A 489 2.13 -6.94 -14.05
C LEU A 489 0.81 -7.68 -14.33
N LYS A 490 0.44 -7.90 -15.59
CA LYS A 490 -0.78 -8.67 -15.95
C LYS A 490 -0.78 -10.06 -15.34
N GLU A 491 0.35 -10.77 -15.35
CA GLU A 491 0.47 -12.10 -14.74
C GLU A 491 0.36 -12.06 -13.22
N LYS A 492 0.88 -11.00 -12.57
CA LYS A 492 0.68 -10.78 -11.13
C LYS A 492 -0.79 -10.53 -10.80
N ILE A 493 -1.45 -9.69 -11.58
CA ILE A 493 -2.88 -9.37 -11.43
C ILE A 493 -3.76 -10.61 -11.60
N GLN A 494 -3.44 -11.50 -12.55
CA GLN A 494 -4.20 -12.75 -12.75
C GLN A 494 -4.18 -13.69 -11.54
N LYS A 495 -3.20 -13.55 -10.64
CA LYS A 495 -3.12 -14.32 -9.39
C LYS A 495 -4.01 -13.76 -8.28
N TYR A 496 -4.57 -12.56 -8.46
CA TYR A 496 -5.49 -11.98 -7.49
C TYR A 496 -6.80 -12.74 -7.52
N LYS A 497 -7.21 -13.24 -6.34
CA LYS A 497 -8.42 -14.05 -6.18
C LYS A 497 -9.68 -13.20 -6.01
N HIS A 498 -9.52 -11.90 -5.70
CA HIS A 498 -10.65 -11.02 -5.47
C HIS A 498 -11.40 -10.77 -6.78
N PRO A 499 -12.75 -10.83 -6.79
CA PRO A 499 -13.53 -10.52 -7.97
C PRO A 499 -13.27 -9.08 -8.44
N THR A 500 -13.55 -8.83 -9.73
CA THR A 500 -13.53 -7.47 -10.27
C THR A 500 -14.58 -6.63 -9.54
N ASP A 501 -14.13 -5.54 -8.94
CA ASP A 501 -14.90 -4.65 -8.07
C ASP A 501 -14.95 -3.23 -8.66
N PRO A 502 -15.69 -2.98 -9.76
CA PRO A 502 -15.67 -1.67 -10.44
C PRO A 502 -16.25 -0.55 -9.56
N ALA A 503 -15.93 0.71 -9.90
CA ALA A 503 -16.50 1.87 -9.21
C ALA A 503 -18.04 1.80 -9.11
N ILE A 504 -18.54 2.13 -7.93
CA ILE A 504 -19.97 2.11 -7.59
C ILE A 504 -20.53 3.50 -7.84
N ASP A 505 -21.46 3.62 -8.77
CA ASP A 505 -22.22 4.86 -9.03
C ASP A 505 -23.23 5.10 -7.90
N ILE A 506 -23.02 6.17 -7.13
CA ILE A 506 -23.93 6.61 -6.06
C ILE A 506 -24.75 7.86 -6.45
N SER A 507 -24.72 8.27 -7.73
CA SER A 507 -25.48 9.44 -8.23
C SER A 507 -26.97 9.18 -8.38
N LYS A 508 -27.38 7.91 -8.37
CA LYS A 508 -28.77 7.44 -8.48
C LYS A 508 -29.11 6.66 -7.21
N PRO A 509 -29.55 7.34 -6.14
CA PRO A 509 -29.90 6.69 -4.89
C PRO A 509 -31.10 5.74 -5.03
#